data_AF-A0A2G9TKI8-F1
#
_entry.id   AF-A0A2G9TKI8-F1
#
_cell.length_a   1.000
_cell.length_b   1.000
_cell.length_c   1.000
_cell.angle_alpha   90.00
_cell.angle_beta   90.00
_cell.angle_gamma   90.00
#
_symmetry.space_group_name_H-M   'P 1'
#
loop_
_entity.id
_entity.type
_entity.pdbx_description
1 polymer ?
#
loop_
_entity_poly.entity_id
_entity_poly.type
_entity_poly.pdbx_seq_one_letter_code
_entity_poly.pdbx_strand_id
1 'polypeptide(L)'
;MPMEQFIDLCILLGCDYCESIRGIGPKKAFELIKTYGDIESILENIDTKKYVPPDNWPYKRARELFINPDVADCEGINLVWKEPDVDGIIQFMCEEKNFAEDRVRSAIERIKKGRGSVTQGRIDLFFQVAKVVKSEPTTAKRKAQEEKKTAKKKGPPMKKPK
;
A
#
# COMPACT_ATOMS: atom_id res chain seq x y z
N MET A 1 0.69 -16.18 9.40
CA MET A 1 1.29 -16.72 8.17
C MET A 1 2.73 -16.27 8.16
N PRO A 2 3.70 -17.20 8.18
CA PRO A 2 5.11 -16.91 7.97
C PRO A 2 5.37 -16.25 6.61
N MET A 3 6.50 -15.55 6.46
CA MET A 3 6.83 -14.83 5.22
C MET A 3 6.88 -15.76 4.00
N GLU A 4 7.46 -16.94 4.14
CA GLU A 4 7.57 -17.93 3.05
C GLU A 4 6.20 -18.35 2.50
N GLN A 5 5.24 -18.65 3.39
CA GLN A 5 3.87 -18.97 2.99
C GLN A 5 3.17 -17.79 2.31
N PHE A 6 3.49 -16.56 2.72
CA PHE A 6 2.94 -15.36 2.11
C PHE A 6 3.50 -15.13 0.70
N ILE A 7 4.80 -15.38 0.49
CA ILE A 7 5.43 -15.33 -0.84
C ILE A 7 4.78 -16.37 -1.76
N ASP A 8 4.58 -17.59 -1.28
CA ASP A 8 3.91 -18.65 -2.05
C ASP A 8 2.47 -18.30 -2.40
N LEU A 9 1.75 -17.69 -1.47
CA LEU A 9 0.43 -17.12 -1.76
C LEU A 9 0.52 -16.08 -2.88
N CYS A 10 1.46 -15.13 -2.82
CA CYS A 10 1.63 -14.12 -3.87
C CYS A 10 1.95 -14.72 -5.24
N ILE A 11 2.76 -15.77 -5.29
CA ILE A 11 3.06 -16.49 -6.53
C ILE A 11 1.79 -17.17 -7.09
N LEU A 12 0.99 -17.81 -6.23
CA LEU A 12 -0.27 -18.44 -6.65
C LEU A 12 -1.33 -17.44 -7.12
N LEU A 13 -1.34 -16.23 -6.56
CA LEU A 13 -2.21 -15.13 -6.99
C LEU A 13 -1.82 -14.57 -8.36
N GLY A 14 -0.59 -14.82 -8.80
CA GLY A 14 0.02 -14.23 -9.99
C GLY A 14 0.99 -13.12 -9.62
N CYS A 15 2.26 -13.35 -9.91
CA CYS A 15 3.32 -12.35 -9.82
C CYS A 15 3.92 -12.11 -11.22
N ASP A 16 4.77 -11.09 -11.36
CA ASP A 16 5.38 -10.74 -12.65
C ASP A 16 6.54 -11.67 -13.06
N TYR A 17 6.99 -12.56 -12.17
CA TYR A 17 8.17 -13.39 -12.38
C TYR A 17 7.87 -14.79 -12.94
N CYS A 18 6.62 -15.25 -12.83
CA CYS A 18 6.18 -16.53 -13.37
C CYS A 18 4.66 -16.56 -13.56
N GLU A 19 4.19 -17.49 -14.39
CA GLU A 19 2.76 -17.75 -14.55
C GLU A 19 2.09 -18.21 -13.25
N SER A 20 0.77 -18.22 -13.22
CA SER A 20 -0.02 -18.78 -12.12
C SER A 20 -0.89 -19.94 -12.59
N ILE A 21 -1.38 -20.75 -11.65
CA ILE A 21 -2.22 -21.90 -11.98
C ILE A 21 -3.61 -21.42 -12.41
N ARG A 22 -3.97 -21.67 -13.67
CA ARG A 22 -5.27 -21.27 -14.23
C ARG A 22 -6.43 -21.82 -13.39
N GLY A 23 -7.35 -20.95 -13.01
CA GLY A 23 -8.53 -21.32 -12.23
C GLY A 23 -8.32 -21.34 -10.71
N ILE A 24 -7.10 -21.08 -10.22
CA ILE A 24 -6.85 -20.79 -8.82
C ILE A 24 -6.89 -19.26 -8.65
N GLY A 25 -7.97 -18.76 -8.04
CA GLY A 25 -8.13 -17.35 -7.70
C GLY A 25 -7.85 -17.07 -6.22
N PRO A 26 -8.04 -15.82 -5.75
CA PRO A 26 -7.56 -15.38 -4.44
C PRO A 26 -8.08 -16.15 -3.23
N LYS A 27 -9.39 -16.44 -3.20
CA LYS A 27 -9.98 -17.23 -2.10
C LYS A 27 -9.40 -18.64 -2.04
N LYS A 28 -9.29 -19.29 -3.19
CA LYS A 28 -8.81 -20.66 -3.28
C LYS A 28 -7.32 -20.76 -3.02
N ALA A 29 -6.52 -19.84 -3.54
CA ALA A 29 -5.09 -19.75 -3.22
C ALA A 29 -4.86 -19.63 -1.71
N PHE A 30 -5.63 -18.77 -1.04
CA PHE A 30 -5.56 -18.60 0.41
C PHE A 30 -5.95 -19.87 1.18
N GLU A 31 -7.03 -20.55 0.77
CA GLU A 31 -7.45 -21.82 1.37
C GLU A 31 -6.40 -22.92 1.19
N LEU A 32 -5.79 -23.01 0.01
CA LEU A 32 -4.75 -23.98 -0.31
C LEU A 32 -3.49 -23.74 0.53
N ILE A 33 -3.00 -22.50 0.58
CA ILE A 33 -1.82 -22.14 1.40
C ILE A 33 -2.08 -22.36 2.88
N LYS A 34 -3.29 -22.06 3.37
CA LYS A 34 -3.64 -22.29 4.77
C LYS A 34 -3.69 -23.78 5.13
N THR A 35 -4.04 -24.64 4.16
CA THR A 35 -4.16 -26.09 4.36
C THR A 35 -2.82 -26.80 4.21
N TYR A 36 -2.06 -26.48 3.16
CA TYR A 36 -0.89 -27.22 2.72
C TYR A 36 0.44 -26.50 3.01
N GLY A 37 0.42 -25.20 3.28
CA GLY A 37 1.61 -24.42 3.66
C GLY A 37 2.43 -23.89 2.48
N ASP A 38 2.81 -24.74 1.53
CA ASP A 38 3.71 -24.40 0.42
C ASP A 38 3.21 -24.86 -0.97
N ILE A 39 3.80 -24.33 -2.04
CA ILE A 39 3.40 -24.64 -3.42
C ILE A 39 3.66 -26.13 -3.75
N GLU A 40 4.76 -26.71 -3.28
CA GLU A 40 5.12 -28.11 -3.50
C GLU A 40 4.03 -29.06 -3.00
N SER A 41 3.61 -28.90 -1.74
CA SER A 41 2.56 -29.69 -1.11
C SER A 41 1.20 -29.44 -1.77
N ILE A 42 0.95 -28.22 -2.26
CA ILE A 42 -0.25 -27.93 -3.06
C ILE A 42 -0.23 -28.74 -4.36
N LEU A 43 0.86 -28.75 -5.10
CA LEU A 43 0.98 -29.48 -6.37
C LEU A 43 0.77 -30.99 -6.20
N GLU A 44 1.18 -31.56 -5.06
CA GLU A 44 0.96 -32.98 -4.74
C GLU A 44 -0.51 -33.31 -4.41
N ASN A 45 -1.27 -32.35 -3.88
CA ASN A 45 -2.62 -32.58 -3.35
C ASN A 45 -3.75 -31.99 -4.22
N ILE A 46 -3.44 -31.21 -5.26
CA ILE A 46 -4.46 -30.66 -6.16
C ILE A 46 -4.84 -31.65 -7.28
N ASP A 47 -6.07 -31.50 -7.78
CA ASP A 47 -6.50 -32.15 -9.01
C ASP A 47 -5.83 -31.49 -10.23
N THR A 48 -4.73 -32.07 -10.69
CA THR A 48 -3.91 -31.60 -11.81
C THR A 48 -4.63 -31.63 -13.16
N LYS A 49 -5.75 -32.35 -13.29
CA LYS A 49 -6.57 -32.33 -14.52
C LYS A 49 -7.43 -31.08 -14.60
N LYS A 50 -7.89 -30.57 -13.45
CA LYS A 50 -8.70 -29.36 -13.35
C LYS A 50 -7.84 -28.09 -13.21
N TYR A 51 -6.75 -28.20 -12.45
CA TYR A 51 -5.82 -27.11 -12.16
C TYR A 51 -4.46 -27.48 -12.73
N VAL A 52 -4.32 -27.30 -14.04
CA VAL A 52 -3.10 -27.64 -14.77
C VAL A 52 -2.04 -26.60 -14.43
N PRO A 53 -0.92 -27.00 -13.80
CA PRO A 53 0.20 -26.10 -13.58
C PRO A 53 0.87 -25.76 -14.92
N PRO A 54 1.48 -24.56 -15.06
CA PRO A 54 2.28 -24.21 -16.23
C PRO A 54 3.41 -25.22 -16.52
N ASP A 55 3.73 -25.41 -17.80
CA ASP A 55 4.86 -26.25 -18.20
C ASP A 55 6.17 -25.64 -17.71
N ASN A 56 7.02 -26.46 -17.09
CA ASN A 56 8.31 -26.03 -16.52
C ASN A 56 8.19 -24.80 -15.60
N TRP A 57 7.15 -24.76 -14.76
CA TRP A 57 6.82 -23.61 -13.93
C TRP A 57 7.96 -23.20 -12.98
N PRO A 58 8.58 -22.01 -13.14
CA PRO A 58 9.77 -21.61 -12.39
C PRO A 58 9.44 -20.96 -11.03
N TYR A 59 8.39 -21.43 -10.34
CA TYR A 59 7.93 -20.82 -9.08
C TYR A 59 9.00 -20.80 -7.98
N LYS A 60 9.87 -21.81 -7.93
CA LYS A 60 11.01 -21.86 -6.97
C LYS A 60 11.99 -20.70 -7.19
N ARG A 61 12.25 -20.36 -8.46
CA ARG A 61 13.12 -19.25 -8.81
C ARG A 61 12.47 -17.91 -8.51
N ALA A 62 11.16 -17.80 -8.76
CA ALA A 62 10.38 -16.62 -8.35
C ALA A 62 10.39 -16.44 -6.82
N ARG A 63 10.21 -17.52 -6.06
CA ARG A 63 10.30 -17.52 -4.59
C ARG A 63 11.66 -17.01 -4.11
N GLU A 64 12.74 -17.51 -4.70
CA GLU A 64 14.10 -17.08 -4.37
C GLU A 64 14.29 -15.57 -4.61
N LEU A 65 13.78 -15.03 -5.71
CA LEU A 65 13.84 -13.58 -6.01
C LEU A 65 13.12 -12.72 -4.97
N PHE A 66 12.06 -13.24 -4.34
CA PHE A 66 11.36 -12.53 -3.27
C PHE A 66 12.09 -12.61 -1.92
N ILE A 67 12.76 -13.72 -1.64
CA ILE A 67 13.48 -13.93 -0.37
C ILE A 67 14.82 -13.19 -0.39
N ASN A 68 15.57 -13.35 -1.49
CA ASN A 68 16.89 -12.78 -1.68
C ASN A 68 16.90 -11.88 -2.93
N PRO A 69 16.19 -10.74 -2.89
CA PRO A 69 16.23 -9.77 -3.99
C PRO A 69 17.62 -9.14 -4.09
N ASP A 70 18.02 -8.82 -5.32
CA ASP A 70 19.22 -8.02 -5.56
C ASP A 70 18.94 -6.56 -5.17
N VAL A 71 19.45 -6.16 -4.00
CA VAL A 71 19.24 -4.83 -3.41
C VAL A 71 20.58 -4.16 -3.16
N ALA A 72 20.64 -2.86 -3.44
CA ALA A 72 21.81 -2.06 -3.10
C ALA A 72 21.97 -1.95 -1.58
N ASP A 73 23.22 -1.87 -1.12
CA ASP A 73 23.52 -1.63 0.28
C ASP A 73 23.01 -0.24 0.70
N CYS A 74 22.18 -0.21 1.74
CA CYS A 74 21.57 0.99 2.27
C CYS A 74 22.53 1.83 3.14
N GLU A 75 23.60 1.23 3.69
CA GLU A 75 24.50 1.92 4.61
C GLU A 75 25.28 3.06 3.93
N GLY A 76 25.58 2.91 2.63
CA GLY A 76 26.28 3.91 1.83
C GLY A 76 25.40 5.01 1.21
N ILE A 77 24.07 4.92 1.32
CA ILE A 77 23.15 5.80 0.59
C ILE A 77 22.78 7.02 1.44
N ASN A 78 23.32 8.19 1.09
CA ASN A 78 22.94 9.46 1.71
C ASN A 78 21.85 10.18 0.90
N LEU A 79 20.60 10.14 1.38
CA LEU A 79 19.46 10.82 0.77
C LEU A 79 19.39 12.29 1.22
N VAL A 80 19.90 13.21 0.39
CA VAL A 80 19.85 14.66 0.64
C VAL A 80 19.04 15.36 -0.44
N TRP A 81 17.96 16.02 -0.04
CA TRP A 81 17.14 16.85 -0.92
C TRP A 81 17.77 18.23 -1.10
N LYS A 82 18.38 18.48 -2.27
CA LYS A 82 19.02 19.76 -2.63
C LYS A 82 18.02 20.79 -3.18
N GLU A 83 18.48 22.02 -3.39
CA GLU A 83 17.70 23.04 -4.09
C GLU A 83 17.52 22.69 -5.57
N PRO A 84 16.30 22.91 -6.12
CA PRO A 84 16.08 22.70 -7.54
C PRO A 84 16.88 23.72 -8.34
N ASP A 85 17.64 23.23 -9.31
CA ASP A 85 18.32 24.06 -10.30
C ASP A 85 17.29 24.61 -11.30
N VAL A 86 16.86 25.86 -11.07
CA VAL A 86 15.77 26.48 -11.83
C VAL A 86 16.15 26.67 -13.30
N ASP A 87 17.37 27.12 -13.56
CA ASP A 87 17.83 27.43 -14.91
C ASP A 87 18.06 26.15 -15.71
N GLY A 88 18.69 25.13 -15.10
CA GLY A 88 18.86 23.81 -15.72
C GLY A 88 17.52 23.10 -16.01
N ILE A 89 16.53 23.24 -15.12
CA ILE A 89 15.19 22.67 -15.33
C ILE A 89 14.48 23.38 -16.49
N ILE A 90 14.57 24.71 -16.59
CA ILE A 90 13.93 25.47 -17.68
C ILE A 90 14.57 25.11 -19.01
N GLN A 91 15.90 25.07 -19.08
CA GLN A 91 16.62 24.68 -20.29
C GLN A 91 16.19 23.28 -20.76
N PHE A 92 16.25 22.28 -19.89
CA PHE A 92 15.89 20.91 -20.25
C PHE A 92 14.40 20.77 -20.62
N MET A 93 13.49 21.30 -19.80
CA MET A 93 12.06 21.09 -20.01
C MET A 93 11.48 21.95 -21.14
N CYS A 94 11.89 23.22 -21.23
CA CYS A 94 11.28 24.17 -22.17
C CYS A 94 12.01 24.18 -23.51
N GLU A 95 13.35 24.13 -23.53
CA GLU A 95 14.11 24.21 -24.78
C GLU A 95 14.26 22.84 -25.45
N GLU A 96 14.59 21.77 -24.71
CA GLU A 96 14.79 20.45 -25.32
C GLU A 96 13.50 19.64 -25.46
N LYS A 97 12.62 19.72 -24.45
CA LYS A 97 11.39 18.92 -24.39
C LYS A 97 10.13 19.69 -24.79
N ASN A 98 10.25 20.97 -25.18
CA ASN A 98 9.16 21.83 -25.64
C ASN A 98 7.95 21.90 -24.69
N PHE A 99 8.19 21.88 -23.37
CA PHE A 99 7.14 22.17 -22.39
C PHE A 99 6.84 23.67 -22.33
N ALA A 100 5.61 24.00 -21.94
CA ALA A 100 5.20 25.38 -21.74
C ALA A 100 5.90 25.98 -20.50
N GLU A 101 6.72 26.99 -20.72
CA GLU A 101 7.57 27.61 -19.71
C GLU A 101 6.80 28.15 -18.50
N ASP A 102 5.66 28.79 -18.73
CA ASP A 102 4.79 29.33 -17.67
C ASP A 102 4.35 28.24 -16.68
N ARG A 103 4.07 27.03 -17.18
CA ARG A 103 3.68 25.89 -16.35
C ARG A 103 4.86 25.34 -15.54
N VAL A 104 6.04 25.29 -16.15
CA VAL A 104 7.26 24.81 -15.50
C VAL A 104 7.68 25.76 -14.38
N ARG A 105 7.73 27.07 -14.65
CA ARG A 105 8.05 28.10 -13.64
C ARG A 105 7.06 28.08 -12.48
N SER A 106 5.77 27.97 -12.76
CA SER A 106 4.72 27.87 -11.73
C SER A 106 4.88 26.62 -10.86
N ALA A 107 5.31 25.49 -11.44
CA ALA A 107 5.56 24.25 -10.70
C ALA A 107 6.82 24.37 -9.81
N ILE A 108 7.89 24.98 -10.30
CA ILE A 108 9.11 25.23 -9.53
C ILE A 108 8.81 26.08 -8.28
N GLU A 109 8.00 27.13 -8.44
CA GLU A 109 7.57 27.98 -7.31
C GLU A 109 6.77 27.20 -6.26
N ARG A 110 5.93 26.25 -6.68
CA ARG A 110 5.22 25.35 -5.77
C ARG A 110 6.16 24.42 -5.01
N ILE A 111 7.19 23.89 -5.68
CA ILE A 111 8.20 23.01 -5.06
C ILE A 111 8.99 23.78 -3.99
N LYS A 112 9.43 25.01 -4.30
CA LYS A 112 10.12 25.89 -3.34
C LYS A 112 9.26 26.17 -2.11
N LYS A 113 7.97 26.50 -2.31
CA LYS A 113 7.02 26.73 -1.21
C LYS A 113 6.78 25.48 -0.36
N GLY A 114 6.63 24.31 -0.99
CA GLY A 114 6.42 23.05 -0.28
C GLY A 114 7.59 22.68 0.64
N ARG A 115 8.82 23.00 0.23
CA ARG A 115 10.03 22.73 1.03
C ARG A 115 10.13 23.53 2.34
N GLY A 116 9.56 24.73 2.38
CA GLY A 116 9.54 25.57 3.58
C GLY A 116 8.50 25.12 4.63
N SER A 117 7.61 24.19 4.27
CA SER A 117 6.64 23.63 5.19
C SER A 117 7.32 22.53 6.01
N VAL A 118 7.60 22.82 7.28
CA VAL A 118 8.21 21.86 8.21
C VAL A 118 7.28 20.65 8.34
N THR A 119 7.75 19.48 7.89
CA THR A 119 7.04 18.22 8.08
C THR A 119 7.19 17.79 9.53
N GLN A 120 6.11 17.87 10.31
CA GLN A 120 6.08 17.35 11.67
C GLN A 120 6.44 15.86 11.67
N GLY A 121 7.49 15.48 12.40
CA GLY A 121 7.90 14.08 12.54
C GLY A 121 6.78 13.24 13.17
N ARG A 122 6.54 12.04 12.62
CA ARG A 122 5.57 11.09 13.22
C ARG A 122 6.22 10.41 14.43
N ILE A 123 5.43 10.16 15.47
CA ILE A 123 5.89 9.46 16.68
C ILE A 123 6.44 8.06 16.38
N ASP A 124 5.94 7.42 15.32
CA ASP A 124 6.39 6.12 14.80
C ASP A 124 7.87 6.13 14.35
N LEU A 125 8.46 7.31 14.11
CA LEU A 125 9.89 7.43 13.80
C LEU A 125 10.79 7.24 15.04
N PHE A 126 10.23 7.42 16.24
CA PHE A 126 10.98 7.39 17.49
C PHE A 126 10.76 6.10 18.28
N PHE A 127 9.58 5.50 18.16
CA PHE A 127 9.19 4.33 18.95
C PHE A 127 8.80 3.17 18.06
N GLN A 128 9.40 2.01 18.29
CA GLN A 128 8.94 0.76 17.69
C GLN A 128 7.58 0.38 18.28
N VAL A 129 6.65 -0.07 17.43
CA VAL A 129 5.32 -0.48 17.87
C VAL A 129 5.43 -1.75 18.72
N ALA A 130 5.25 -1.63 20.03
CA ALA A 130 5.41 -2.71 21.01
C ALA A 130 4.27 -3.76 21.01
N LYS A 131 3.57 -3.96 19.88
CA LYS A 131 2.30 -4.68 19.63
C LYS A 131 1.07 -3.79 19.74
N VAL A 132 0.19 -3.89 18.73
CA VAL A 132 -1.11 -3.23 18.69
C VAL A 132 -1.97 -3.79 19.82
N VAL A 133 -2.21 -2.99 20.86
CA VAL A 133 -3.27 -3.27 21.83
C VAL A 133 -4.58 -3.25 21.05
N LYS A 134 -5.26 -4.39 20.95
CA LYS A 134 -6.63 -4.45 20.42
C LYS A 134 -7.52 -3.65 21.38
N SER A 135 -7.74 -2.37 21.10
CA SER A 135 -8.79 -1.62 21.78
C SER A 135 -10.12 -2.23 21.37
N GLU A 136 -10.94 -2.64 22.33
CA GLU A 136 -12.31 -3.07 22.08
C GLU A 136 -13.07 -1.99 21.28
N PRO A 137 -13.94 -2.39 20.34
CA PRO A 137 -14.68 -1.45 19.51
C PRO A 137 -15.49 -0.50 20.40
N THR A 138 -15.31 0.80 20.17
CA THR A 138 -15.89 1.91 20.93
C THR A 138 -17.38 2.12 20.63
N THR A 139 -18.14 1.05 20.36
CA THR A 139 -19.60 1.10 20.15
C THR A 139 -20.36 1.37 21.45
N ALA A 140 -19.79 1.08 22.62
CA ALA A 140 -20.42 1.36 23.91
C ALA A 140 -20.41 2.87 24.31
N LYS A 141 -19.50 3.69 23.74
CA LYS A 141 -19.41 5.12 24.10
C LYS A 141 -20.35 6.02 23.29
N ARG A 142 -20.95 5.53 22.20
CA ARG A 142 -21.96 6.27 21.43
C ARG A 142 -23.39 6.11 21.97
N LYS A 143 -23.73 5.01 22.65
CA LYS A 143 -25.08 4.82 23.24
C LYS A 143 -25.32 5.64 24.52
N ALA A 144 -24.28 5.98 25.29
CA ALA A 144 -24.44 6.77 26.52
C ALA A 144 -24.66 8.28 26.30
N GLN A 145 -24.53 8.79 25.06
CA GLN A 145 -24.74 10.21 24.74
C GLN A 145 -26.09 10.51 24.06
N GLU A 146 -26.85 9.50 23.61
CA GLU A 146 -28.17 9.72 23.00
C GLU A 146 -29.28 9.96 24.05
N GLU A 147 -29.19 9.39 25.25
CA GLU A 147 -30.24 9.56 26.27
C GLU A 147 -30.23 10.93 26.98
N LYS A 148 -29.15 11.73 26.88
CA LYS A 148 -29.08 13.04 27.55
C LYS A 148 -29.46 14.25 26.67
N LYS A 149 -29.76 14.06 25.37
CA LYS A 149 -30.07 15.17 24.44
C LYS A 149 -31.56 15.41 24.15
N THR A 150 -32.47 14.58 24.65
CA THR A 150 -33.92 14.73 24.40
C THR A 150 -34.65 15.70 25.34
N ALA A 151 -33.98 16.36 26.29
CA ALA A 151 -34.65 17.23 27.28
C ALA A 151 -34.51 18.76 27.05
N LYS A 152 -33.76 19.25 26.05
CA LYS A 152 -33.61 20.71 25.84
C LYS A 152 -33.56 21.10 24.36
N LYS A 153 -34.73 21.37 23.76
CA LYS A 153 -34.97 22.38 22.70
C LYS A 153 -36.46 22.38 22.28
N LYS A 154 -37.31 23.11 23.02
CA LYS A 154 -38.53 23.70 22.44
C LYS A 154 -38.15 25.11 21.96
N GLY A 155 -38.02 25.29 20.66
CA GLY A 155 -37.93 26.61 20.01
C GLY A 155 -39.33 27.15 19.66
N PRO A 156 -39.51 28.47 19.52
CA PRO A 156 -40.81 29.13 19.40
C PRO A 156 -41.47 28.90 18.02
N PRO A 157 -42.82 29.00 17.91
CA PRO A 157 -43.55 28.64 16.70
C PRO A 157 -43.46 29.72 15.61
N MET A 158 -43.21 29.29 14.35
CA MET A 158 -43.26 30.14 13.16
C MET A 158 -44.71 30.37 12.69
N LYS A 159 -45.08 31.63 12.45
CA LYS A 159 -46.36 32.08 11.86
C LYS A 159 -46.44 31.70 10.37
N LYS A 160 -47.59 31.17 9.92
CA LYS A 160 -47.90 30.93 8.50
C LYS A 160 -48.28 32.25 7.79
N PRO A 161 -47.84 32.49 6.53
CA PRO A 161 -48.40 33.56 5.71
C PRO A 161 -49.74 33.14 5.06
N LYS A 162 -50.56 34.15 4.74
CA LYS A 162 -51.81 34.05 3.97
C LYS A 162 -51.53 33.77 2.50
#